data_AF-A0A6N3FYT3-F1
#
_entry.id   AF-A0A6N3FYT3-F1
#
_cell.length_a   1.000
_cell.length_b   1.000
_cell.length_c   1.000
_cell.angle_alpha   90.00
_cell.angle_beta   90.00
_cell.angle_gamma   90.00
#
_symmetry.space_group_name_H-M   'P 1'
#
loop_
_entity.id
_entity.type
_entity.pdbx_description
1 polymer ?
#
loop_
_entity_poly.entity_id
_entity_poly.type
_entity_poly.pdbx_seq_one_letter_code
_entity_poly.pdbx_strand_id
1 'polypeptide(L)'
;MGLQIEQLKNRAKEYAKAYHEKEVKRSVHKGEMEEILRQAEWLMEQKFCFCDRWDMEPCSTVYEVSPFSWDTCPNGDPEWVYMLNRQEYLKKMLMAYWYTGQERYVEGMKQYILDWVRQNPKETFGSLMTRTIDTGIRCASWTPLLLHLLAMERIKEEELFEILESMEQQFLYLY
;
A
#
# COMPACT_ATOMS: atom_id res chain seq x y z
N MET A 1 1.78 0.38 27.02
CA MET A 1 1.44 0.75 25.63
C MET A 1 2.38 1.81 25.07
N GLY A 2 2.46 3.04 25.62
CA GLY A 2 3.36 4.09 25.10
C GLY A 2 4.85 3.70 24.97
N LEU A 3 5.39 2.94 25.93
CA LEU A 3 6.77 2.44 25.86
C LEU A 3 7.00 1.46 24.69
N GLN A 4 6.00 0.65 24.33
CA GLN A 4 6.09 -0.31 23.23
C GLN A 4 6.03 0.39 21.87
N ILE A 5 5.21 1.45 21.74
CA ILE A 5 5.15 2.28 20.53
C ILE A 5 6.48 3.00 20.30
N GLU A 6 7.08 3.58 21.34
CA GLU A 6 8.37 4.24 21.20
C GLU A 6 9.50 3.26 20.82
N GLN A 7 9.48 2.05 21.38
CA GLN A 7 10.39 0.99 20.93
C GLN A 7 10.18 0.65 19.45
N LEU A 8 8.93 0.57 18.99
CA LEU A 8 8.59 0.31 17.60
C LEU A 8 9.07 1.43 16.67
N LYS A 9 8.83 2.70 17.03
CA LYS A 9 9.33 3.87 16.28
C LYS A 9 10.84 3.86 16.18
N ASN A 10 11.56 3.55 17.26
CA ASN A 10 13.02 3.46 17.25
C ASN A 10 13.52 2.35 16.31
N ARG A 11 12.91 1.17 16.36
CA ARG A 11 13.24 0.07 15.42
C ARG A 11 12.90 0.43 13.97
N ALA A 12 11.80 1.13 13.74
CA ALA A 12 11.43 1.62 12.42
C ALA A 12 12.46 2.63 11.89
N LYS A 13 12.95 3.54 12.74
CA LYS A 13 14.04 4.47 12.39
C LYS A 13 15.35 3.74 12.07
N GLU A 14 15.67 2.67 12.78
CA GLU A 14 16.82 1.81 12.46
C GLU A 14 16.66 1.11 11.11
N TYR A 15 15.47 0.54 10.86
CA TYR A 15 15.14 -0.07 9.56
C TYR A 15 15.25 0.93 8.41
N ALA A 16 14.69 2.14 8.57
CA ALA A 16 14.73 3.18 7.55
C ALA A 16 16.17 3.69 7.27
N LYS A 17 17.09 3.58 8.23
CA LYS A 17 18.52 3.85 7.97
C LYS A 17 19.13 2.79 7.08
N ALA A 18 18.77 1.51 7.25
CA ALA A 18 19.23 0.44 6.35
C ALA A 18 18.60 0.56 4.96
N TYR A 19 17.36 1.05 4.87
CA TYR A 19 16.64 1.30 3.62
C TYR A 19 16.88 2.73 3.14
N HIS A 20 18.11 3.03 2.70
CA HIS A 20 18.49 4.38 2.34
C HIS A 20 17.80 4.87 1.05
N GLU A 21 17.18 6.06 1.10
CA GLU A 21 16.71 6.84 -0.06
C GLU A 21 17.75 6.89 -1.20
N LYS A 22 19.03 7.02 -0.83
CA LYS A 22 20.17 7.06 -1.75
C LYS A 22 20.36 5.75 -2.51
N GLU A 23 20.03 4.60 -1.93
CA GLU A 23 20.13 3.31 -2.59
C GLU A 23 18.99 3.10 -3.56
N VAL A 24 17.75 3.45 -3.17
CA VAL A 24 16.57 3.42 -4.07
C VAL A 24 16.76 4.35 -5.26
N LYS A 25 17.33 5.54 -5.06
CA LYS A 25 17.65 6.48 -6.15
C LYS A 25 18.80 6.02 -7.04
N ARG A 26 19.73 5.20 -6.52
CA ARG A 26 20.91 4.70 -7.27
C ARG A 26 20.61 3.45 -8.09
N SER A 27 19.68 2.61 -7.64
CA SER A 27 19.39 1.30 -8.25
C SER A 27 18.39 1.36 -9.40
N VAL A 28 17.67 2.48 -9.56
CA VAL A 28 16.58 2.61 -10.53
C VAL A 28 17.03 3.40 -11.75
N HIS A 29 16.83 2.85 -12.94
CA HIS A 29 17.13 3.55 -14.19
C HIS A 29 16.16 4.73 -14.42
N LYS A 30 16.60 5.78 -15.12
CA LYS A 30 15.79 6.99 -15.35
C LYS A 30 14.39 6.68 -15.93
N GLY A 31 14.29 5.74 -16.89
CA GLY A 31 13.01 5.36 -17.47
C GLY A 31 12.08 4.64 -16.48
N GLU A 32 12.62 3.83 -15.57
CA GLU A 32 11.85 3.18 -14.51
C GLU A 32 11.35 4.21 -13.48
N MET A 33 12.15 5.22 -13.16
CA MET A 33 11.74 6.34 -12.30
C MET A 33 10.56 7.12 -12.90
N GLU A 34 10.63 7.48 -14.19
CA GLU A 34 9.54 8.20 -14.88
C GLU A 34 8.24 7.39 -14.86
N GLU A 35 8.32 6.07 -15.04
CA GLU A 35 7.18 5.16 -14.94
C GLU A 35 6.57 5.13 -13.54
N ILE A 36 7.41 5.02 -12.50
CA ILE A 36 6.96 5.03 -11.10
C ILE A 36 6.23 6.34 -10.77
N LEU A 37 6.79 7.48 -11.19
CA LEU A 37 6.16 8.79 -10.96
C LEU A 37 4.82 8.91 -11.68
N ARG A 38 4.74 8.42 -12.92
CA ARG A 38 3.49 8.41 -13.68
C ARG A 38 2.41 7.56 -13.01
N GLN A 39 2.76 6.36 -12.58
CA GLN A 39 1.83 5.48 -11.88
C GLN A 39 1.42 6.02 -10.51
N ALA A 40 2.33 6.65 -9.78
CA ALA A 40 1.99 7.32 -8.52
C ALA A 40 1.02 8.49 -8.75
N GLU A 41 1.14 9.24 -9.85
CA GLU A 41 0.16 10.27 -10.21
C GLU A 41 -1.21 9.67 -10.55
N TRP A 42 -1.24 8.58 -11.31
CA TRP A 42 -2.48 7.84 -11.56
C TRP A 42 -3.16 7.40 -10.27
N LEU A 43 -2.40 6.91 -9.29
CA LEU A 43 -2.96 6.55 -7.98
C LEU A 43 -3.56 7.77 -7.26
N MET A 44 -3.00 8.98 -7.41
CA MET A 44 -3.61 10.20 -6.87
C MET A 44 -4.94 10.55 -7.54
N GLU A 45 -5.13 10.10 -8.78
CA GLU A 45 -6.33 10.29 -9.60
C GLU A 45 -7.29 9.07 -9.58
N GLN A 46 -7.07 8.10 -8.67
CA GLN A 46 -7.84 6.85 -8.60
C GLN A 46 -7.83 6.06 -9.92
N LYS A 47 -6.70 6.12 -10.62
CA LYS A 47 -6.41 5.37 -11.84
C LYS A 47 -5.43 4.24 -11.52
N PHE A 48 -5.75 3.03 -11.97
CA PHE A 48 -5.00 1.82 -11.66
C PHE A 48 -4.56 1.13 -12.94
N CYS A 49 -3.31 0.66 -12.92
CA CYS A 49 -2.70 -0.14 -13.96
C CYS A 49 -1.81 -1.17 -13.27
N PHE A 50 -1.98 -2.44 -13.62
CA PHE A 50 -1.27 -3.55 -13.00
C PHE A 50 -0.30 -4.14 -14.02
N CYS A 51 0.84 -3.48 -14.24
CA CYS A 51 1.81 -3.88 -15.26
C CYS A 51 3.22 -4.12 -14.71
N ASP A 52 3.35 -4.39 -13.41
CA ASP A 52 4.64 -4.74 -12.81
C ASP A 52 5.05 -6.17 -13.15
N ARG A 53 6.35 -6.45 -13.10
CA ARG A 53 6.93 -7.76 -13.47
C ARG A 53 6.36 -8.96 -12.70
N TRP A 54 5.84 -8.72 -11.51
CA TRP A 54 5.36 -9.76 -10.59
C TRP A 54 3.83 -9.71 -10.40
N ASP A 55 3.14 -8.84 -11.13
CA ASP A 55 1.68 -8.83 -11.13
C ASP A 55 1.20 -10.17 -11.67
N MET A 56 0.36 -10.88 -10.90
CA MET A 56 -0.07 -12.23 -11.31
C MET A 56 -1.05 -12.18 -12.48
N GLU A 57 -1.71 -11.05 -12.69
CA GLU A 57 -2.62 -10.81 -13.82
C GLU A 57 -2.29 -9.45 -14.45
N PRO A 58 -1.21 -9.37 -15.26
CA PRO A 58 -0.78 -8.12 -15.86
C PRO A 58 -1.84 -7.52 -16.78
N CYS A 59 -2.26 -6.30 -16.48
CA CYS A 59 -3.17 -5.48 -17.26
C CYS A 59 -2.55 -4.11 -17.51
N SER A 60 -2.18 -3.86 -18.77
CA SER A 60 -1.62 -2.58 -19.24
C SER A 60 -2.69 -1.51 -19.52
N THR A 61 -3.97 -1.86 -19.37
CA THR A 61 -5.06 -0.91 -19.51
C THR A 61 -5.22 -0.13 -18.21
N VAL A 62 -5.18 1.19 -18.30
CA VAL A 62 -5.43 2.08 -17.16
C VAL A 62 -6.93 2.21 -16.96
N TYR A 63 -7.41 1.88 -15.77
CA TYR A 63 -8.81 2.03 -15.38
C TYR A 63 -8.96 3.11 -14.33
N GLU A 64 -9.87 4.05 -14.55
CA GLU A 64 -10.33 5.00 -13.54
C GLU A 64 -11.43 4.37 -12.70
N VAL A 65 -11.32 4.51 -11.38
CA VAL A 65 -12.24 3.91 -10.40
C VAL A 65 -12.99 5.03 -9.70
N SER A 66 -14.03 5.54 -10.37
CA SER A 66 -14.85 6.67 -9.93
C SER A 66 -16.34 6.40 -10.17
N PRO A 67 -17.19 6.41 -9.12
CA PRO A 67 -16.84 6.57 -7.70
C PRO A 67 -15.98 5.40 -7.20
N PHE A 68 -15.07 5.67 -6.25
CA PHE A 68 -14.13 4.67 -5.78
C PHE A 68 -14.79 3.62 -4.87
N SER A 69 -14.61 2.34 -5.20
CA SER A 69 -15.01 1.20 -4.36
C SER A 69 -14.03 0.04 -4.51
N TRP A 70 -13.76 -0.68 -3.41
CA TRP A 70 -12.82 -1.80 -3.35
C TRP A 70 -13.27 -3.05 -4.09
N ASP A 71 -14.54 -3.13 -4.49
CA ASP A 71 -15.15 -4.22 -5.27
C ASP A 71 -15.38 -3.85 -6.75
N THR A 72 -14.92 -2.67 -7.19
CA THR A 72 -15.07 -2.23 -8.58
C THR A 72 -14.37 -3.22 -9.51
N CYS A 73 -15.02 -3.56 -10.62
CA CYS A 73 -14.49 -4.52 -11.59
C CYS A 73 -14.68 -3.96 -13.01
N PRO A 74 -13.83 -3.00 -13.44
CA PRO A 74 -14.07 -2.23 -14.65
C PRO A 74 -13.87 -3.05 -15.93
N ASN A 75 -13.13 -4.15 -15.88
CA ASN A 75 -12.94 -5.09 -16.99
C ASN A 75 -13.91 -6.28 -16.95
N GLY A 76 -14.77 -6.39 -15.93
CA GLY A 76 -15.68 -7.53 -15.74
C GLY A 76 -15.02 -8.83 -15.27
N ASP A 77 -13.72 -8.81 -14.97
CA ASP A 77 -12.96 -9.95 -14.45
C ASP A 77 -12.66 -9.80 -12.95
N PRO A 78 -13.12 -10.72 -12.08
CA PRO A 78 -12.83 -10.72 -10.65
C PRO A 78 -11.33 -10.67 -10.30
N GLU A 79 -10.45 -11.16 -11.18
CA GLU A 79 -9.00 -11.06 -10.95
C GLU A 79 -8.52 -9.60 -10.83
N TRP A 80 -9.22 -8.65 -11.46
CA TRP A 80 -8.93 -7.23 -11.29
C TRP A 80 -9.20 -6.76 -9.85
N VAL A 81 -10.28 -7.25 -9.23
CA VAL A 81 -10.61 -6.93 -7.83
C VAL A 81 -9.54 -7.50 -6.90
N TYR A 82 -9.05 -8.71 -7.18
CA TYR A 82 -7.96 -9.33 -6.42
C TYR A 82 -6.68 -8.49 -6.52
N MET A 83 -6.30 -8.07 -7.73
CA MET A 83 -5.15 -7.19 -7.95
C MET A 83 -5.28 -5.85 -7.21
N LEU A 84 -6.46 -5.21 -7.25
CA LEU A 84 -6.74 -3.99 -6.50
C LEU A 84 -6.51 -4.20 -4.99
N ASN A 85 -6.95 -5.33 -4.46
CA ASN A 85 -6.91 -5.60 -3.03
C ASN A 85 -5.58 -6.16 -2.51
N ARG A 86 -4.61 -6.47 -3.38
CA ARG A 86 -3.21 -6.78 -2.98
C ARG A 86 -2.44 -5.55 -2.52
N GLN A 87 -2.80 -4.38 -3.04
CA GLN A 87 -2.21 -3.08 -2.71
C GLN A 87 -0.67 -2.99 -2.84
N GLU A 88 -0.04 -3.90 -3.58
CA GLU A 88 1.41 -3.88 -3.87
C GLU A 88 1.83 -2.58 -4.57
N TYR A 89 0.93 -1.99 -5.34
CA TYR A 89 1.14 -0.73 -6.06
C TYR A 89 1.39 0.47 -5.15
N LEU A 90 0.96 0.43 -3.88
CA LEU A 90 1.13 1.56 -2.95
C LEU A 90 2.59 1.92 -2.69
N LYS A 91 3.52 0.96 -2.84
CA LYS A 91 4.97 1.23 -2.74
C LYS A 91 5.44 2.30 -3.72
N LYS A 92 4.77 2.46 -4.88
CA LYS A 92 5.09 3.47 -5.89
C LYS A 92 4.87 4.88 -5.38
N MET A 93 3.89 5.09 -4.49
CA MET A 93 3.66 6.40 -3.86
C MET A 93 4.81 6.75 -2.90
N LEU A 94 5.26 5.78 -2.09
CA LEU A 94 6.45 5.98 -1.25
C LEU A 94 7.71 6.27 -2.07
N MET A 95 7.90 5.55 -3.18
CA MET A 95 9.01 5.81 -4.10
C MET A 95 8.92 7.21 -4.74
N ALA A 96 7.72 7.62 -5.16
CA ALA A 96 7.48 8.96 -5.69
C ALA A 96 7.78 10.05 -4.65
N TYR A 97 7.44 9.84 -3.38
CA TYR A 97 7.87 10.70 -2.28
C TYR A 97 9.40 10.80 -2.21
N TRP A 98 10.13 9.68 -2.22
CA TRP A 98 11.59 9.74 -2.20
C TRP A 98 12.16 10.50 -3.40
N TYR A 99 11.61 10.32 -4.60
CA TYR A 99 12.08 11.03 -5.78
C TYR A 99 11.81 12.53 -5.75
N THR A 100 10.67 12.95 -5.21
CA THR A 100 10.16 14.33 -5.38
C THR A 100 10.16 15.16 -4.10
N GLY A 101 10.19 14.53 -2.93
CA GLY A 101 9.96 15.16 -1.63
C GLY A 101 8.50 15.58 -1.39
N GLN A 102 7.56 15.23 -2.26
CA GLN A 102 6.17 15.69 -2.14
C GLN A 102 5.36 14.83 -1.15
N GLU A 103 4.98 15.43 -0.02
CA GLU A 103 4.25 14.77 1.08
C GLU A 103 2.89 14.19 0.65
N ARG A 104 2.27 14.71 -0.42
CA ARG A 104 0.97 14.22 -0.92
C ARG A 104 0.98 12.72 -1.24
N TYR A 105 2.12 12.17 -1.66
CA TYR A 105 2.23 10.75 -1.96
C TYR A 105 2.21 9.89 -0.69
N VAL A 106 2.85 10.35 0.39
CA VAL A 106 2.82 9.65 1.68
C VAL A 106 1.41 9.71 2.28
N GLU A 107 0.77 10.88 2.22
CA GLU A 107 -0.60 11.05 2.72
C GLU A 107 -1.60 10.22 1.92
N GLY A 108 -1.52 10.23 0.59
CA GLY A 108 -2.40 9.43 -0.27
C GLY A 108 -2.22 7.92 -0.04
N MET A 109 -0.97 7.45 0.11
CA MET A 109 -0.67 6.06 0.45
C MET A 109 -1.31 5.66 1.78
N LYS A 110 -1.13 6.47 2.82
CA LYS A 110 -1.72 6.24 4.15
C LYS A 110 -3.26 6.22 4.08
N GLN A 111 -3.84 7.14 3.30
CA GLN A 111 -5.29 7.23 3.12
C GLN A 111 -5.85 5.98 2.44
N TYR A 112 -5.17 5.40 1.45
CA TYR A 112 -5.59 4.13 0.84
C TYR A 112 -5.63 2.97 1.85
N ILE A 113 -4.62 2.87 2.73
CA ILE A 113 -4.56 1.82 3.75
C ILE A 113 -5.71 2.01 4.75
N LEU A 114 -5.86 3.22 5.30
CA LEU A 114 -6.90 3.52 6.29
C LEU A 114 -8.31 3.36 5.72
N ASP A 115 -8.53 3.80 4.48
CA ASP A 115 -9.81 3.64 3.80
C ASP A 115 -10.15 2.16 3.62
N TRP A 116 -9.19 1.33 3.18
CA TRP A 116 -9.39 -0.11 3.07
C TRP A 116 -9.76 -0.73 4.43
N VAL A 117 -9.02 -0.39 5.49
CA VAL A 117 -9.26 -0.88 6.86
C VAL A 117 -10.67 -0.57 7.32
N ARG A 118 -11.16 0.65 7.04
CA ARG A 118 -12.49 1.11 7.47
C ARG A 118 -13.62 0.52 6.64
N GLN A 119 -13.39 0.24 5.36
CA GLN A 119 -14.41 -0.31 4.46
C GLN A 119 -14.48 -1.84 4.46
N ASN A 120 -13.43 -2.54 4.92
CA ASN A 120 -13.35 -4.00 4.92
C ASN A 120 -13.16 -4.55 6.35
N PRO A 121 -14.14 -4.35 7.26
CA PRO A 121 -14.07 -4.93 8.59
C PRO A 121 -14.15 -6.47 8.52
N LYS A 122 -13.80 -7.16 9.61
CA LYS A 122 -13.72 -8.63 9.68
C LYS A 122 -14.98 -9.36 9.17
N GLU A 123 -16.15 -8.75 9.28
CA GLU A 123 -17.43 -9.31 8.80
C GLU A 123 -17.46 -9.46 7.27
N THR A 124 -16.59 -8.76 6.55
CA THR A 124 -16.46 -8.82 5.09
C THR A 124 -15.47 -9.89 4.61
N PHE A 125 -14.80 -10.60 5.52
CA PHE A 125 -13.77 -11.56 5.16
C PHE A 125 -14.34 -12.78 4.43
N GLY A 126 -13.66 -13.22 3.37
CA GLY A 126 -14.17 -14.20 2.41
C GLY A 126 -14.89 -13.58 1.19
N SER A 127 -15.00 -12.26 1.13
CA SER A 127 -15.44 -11.51 -0.05
C SER A 127 -14.36 -11.46 -1.15
N LEU A 128 -14.70 -10.87 -2.30
CA LEU A 128 -13.74 -10.63 -3.39
C LEU A 128 -12.52 -9.82 -2.93
N MET A 129 -12.68 -8.91 -1.97
CA MET A 129 -11.60 -8.03 -1.48
C MET A 129 -10.62 -8.73 -0.54
N THR A 130 -10.99 -9.91 -0.04
CA THR A 130 -10.31 -10.55 1.10
C THR A 130 -9.98 -12.02 0.86
N ARG A 131 -9.95 -12.47 -0.40
CA ARG A 131 -9.45 -13.81 -0.76
C ARG A 131 -8.08 -14.05 -0.12
N THR A 132 -7.87 -15.26 0.41
CA THR A 132 -6.75 -15.58 1.32
C THR A 132 -5.37 -15.22 0.77
N ILE A 133 -5.09 -15.54 -0.51
CA ILE A 133 -3.83 -15.19 -1.16
C ILE A 133 -3.62 -13.66 -1.21
N ASP A 134 -4.65 -12.91 -1.59
CA ASP A 134 -4.57 -11.45 -1.74
C ASP A 134 -4.45 -10.77 -0.38
N THR A 135 -5.12 -11.31 0.65
CA THR A 135 -4.96 -10.89 2.05
C THR A 135 -3.54 -11.10 2.56
N GLY A 136 -2.93 -12.26 2.29
CA GLY A 136 -1.53 -12.50 2.64
C GLY A 136 -0.57 -11.51 1.96
N ILE A 137 -0.77 -11.25 0.67
CA ILE A 137 0.05 -10.30 -0.11
C ILE A 137 -0.14 -8.86 0.40
N ARG A 138 -1.38 -8.45 0.71
CA ARG A 138 -1.67 -7.12 1.25
C ARG A 138 -0.96 -6.89 2.58
N CYS A 139 -1.05 -7.82 3.52
CA CYS A 139 -0.35 -7.73 4.79
C CYS A 139 1.18 -7.64 4.59
N ALA A 140 1.75 -8.44 3.67
CA ALA A 140 3.16 -8.36 3.32
C ALA A 140 3.55 -7.00 2.71
N SER A 141 2.69 -6.44 1.86
CA SER A 141 2.87 -5.16 1.19
C SER A 141 2.80 -3.97 2.14
N TRP A 142 1.87 -4.01 3.10
CA TRP A 142 1.70 -2.94 4.10
C TRP A 142 2.84 -2.88 5.11
N THR A 143 3.40 -4.03 5.50
CA THR A 143 4.44 -4.12 6.53
C THR A 143 5.59 -3.11 6.33
N PRO A 144 6.29 -3.06 5.18
CA PRO A 144 7.34 -2.06 4.97
C PRO A 144 6.80 -0.62 4.92
N LEU A 145 5.60 -0.39 4.36
CA LEU A 145 5.02 0.96 4.28
C LEU A 145 4.72 1.53 5.68
N LEU A 146 4.22 0.69 6.59
CA LEU A 146 3.98 1.06 7.99
C LEU A 146 5.28 1.37 8.74
N LEU A 147 6.34 0.59 8.51
CA LEU A 147 7.65 0.90 9.07
C LEU A 147 8.15 2.27 8.58
N HIS A 148 7.98 2.59 7.31
CA HIS A 148 8.33 3.91 6.79
C HIS A 148 7.46 5.02 7.37
N LEU A 149 6.14 4.85 7.47
CA LEU A 149 5.24 5.82 8.10
C LEU A 149 5.64 6.10 9.56
N LEU A 150 6.00 5.06 10.32
CA LEU A 150 6.49 5.18 11.69
C LEU A 150 7.83 5.90 11.77
N ALA A 151 8.79 5.53 10.92
CA ALA A 151 10.12 6.12 10.91
C ALA A 151 10.09 7.61 10.54
N MET A 152 9.19 7.99 9.64
CA MET A 152 8.98 9.37 9.19
C MET A 152 8.06 10.17 10.12
N GLU A 153 7.49 9.56 11.16
CA GLU A 153 6.51 10.18 12.06
C GLU A 153 5.29 10.75 11.29
N ARG A 154 4.82 10.01 10.27
CA ARG A 154 3.72 10.40 9.37
C ARG A 154 2.41 9.65 9.64
N ILE A 155 2.30 8.96 10.77
CA ILE A 155 1.10 8.25 11.19
C ILE A 155 0.81 8.56 12.66
N LYS A 156 -0.46 8.84 12.96
CA LYS A 156 -0.91 9.05 14.35
C LYS A 156 -1.06 7.73 15.08
N GLU A 157 -1.07 7.75 16.41
CA GLU A 157 -1.20 6.52 17.19
C GLU A 157 -2.54 5.84 16.95
N GLU A 158 -3.64 6.58 16.89
CA GLU A 158 -4.97 6.05 16.60
C GLU A 158 -5.04 5.37 15.23
N GLU A 159 -4.45 5.98 14.20
CA GLU A 159 -4.39 5.44 12.83
C GLU A 159 -3.56 4.15 12.80
N LEU A 160 -2.43 4.13 13.51
CA LEU A 160 -1.58 2.95 13.63
C LEU A 160 -2.34 1.79 14.29
N PHE A 161 -3.09 2.06 15.37
CA PHE A 161 -3.87 1.03 16.06
C PHE A 161 -4.98 0.47 15.17
N GLU A 162 -5.72 1.32 14.45
CA GLU A 162 -6.73 0.87 13.47
C GLU A 162 -6.12 -0.13 12.47
N ILE A 163 -4.94 0.20 11.91
CA ILE A 163 -4.28 -0.66 10.92
C ILE A 163 -3.77 -1.95 11.56
N LEU A 164 -3.14 -1.88 12.74
CA LEU A 164 -2.61 -3.06 13.42
C LEU A 164 -3.71 -4.04 13.84
N GLU A 165 -4.84 -3.55 14.34
CA GLU A 165 -6.00 -4.38 14.67
C GLU A 165 -6.57 -5.05 13.42
N SER A 166 -6.68 -4.31 12.31
CA SER A 166 -7.11 -4.89 11.03
C SER A 166 -6.13 -5.95 10.51
N MET A 167 -4.81 -5.71 10.60
CA MET A 167 -3.80 -6.70 10.20
C MET A 167 -3.85 -7.95 11.09
N GLU A 168 -4.04 -7.80 12.40
CA GLU A 168 -4.24 -8.93 13.32
C GLU A 168 -5.43 -9.78 12.89
N GLN A 169 -6.59 -9.15 12.64
CA GLN A 169 -7.78 -9.85 12.15
C GLN A 169 -7.53 -10.57 10.83
N GLN A 170 -6.81 -9.93 9.89
CA GLN A 170 -6.43 -10.53 8.61
C GLN A 170 -5.49 -11.74 8.81
N PHE A 171 -4.53 -11.67 9.73
CA PHE A 171 -3.69 -12.82 10.03
C PHE A 171 -4.48 -13.96 10.65
N LEU A 172 -5.39 -13.68 11.59
CA LEU A 172 -6.28 -14.68 12.16
C LEU A 172 -7.18 -15.35 11.12
N TYR A 173 -7.60 -14.61 10.10
CA TYR A 173 -8.37 -15.15 8.98
C TYR A 173 -7.58 -16.11 8.08
N LEU A 174 -6.24 -16.02 8.07
CA LEU A 174 -5.37 -16.88 7.26
C LEU A 174 -5.01 -18.22 7.95
N TYR A 175 -5.36 -18.40 9.23
CA TYR A 175 -5.17 -19.64 9.99
C TYR A 175 -6.43 -20.52 9.95
#